data_AF-A0A2M6YI70-F1
#
_entry.id   AF-A0A2M6YI70-F1
#
_cell.length_a   1.000
_cell.length_b   1.000
_cell.length_c   1.000
_cell.angle_alpha   90.00
_cell.angle_beta   90.00
_cell.angle_gamma   90.00
#
_symmetry.space_group_name_H-M   'P 1'
#
loop_
_entity.id
_entity.type
_entity.pdbx_description
1 polymer ?
#
loop_
_entity_poly.entity_id
_entity_poly.type
_entity_poly.pdbx_seq_one_letter_code
_entity_poly.pdbx_strand_id
1 'polypeptide(L)'
;MAKDFRRETPRTKNKPLSPLLSPWQIPVAGFLGLIFLGAFLLCAFPTPGGGHLSFIDALFMSTSATCVTGLSLIDIGTQLSGWGQLVLLAEIQLGGLGIMIISTVLLMMLGRGLSLRSRMRVQDTYTYGPTAQLHRVIKAVVLSTLVFETLGALLLFIRFSSQMNFQAAAVSSLFHAISAFCNAGFGLFADSFISYQADPLVNL
;
A
#
# COMPACT_ATOMS: atom_id res chain seq x y z
N MET A 1 67.01 33.61 6.65
CA MET A 1 65.72 34.33 6.54
C MET A 1 65.10 33.92 5.21
N ALA A 2 64.03 33.13 5.06
CA ALA A 2 63.22 32.29 5.94
C ALA A 2 62.72 31.12 5.04
N LYS A 3 62.61 29.91 5.59
CA LYS A 3 62.05 28.74 4.89
C LYS A 3 60.53 28.88 4.89
N ASP A 4 59.93 29.03 3.71
CA ASP A 4 58.47 29.08 3.53
C ASP A 4 57.90 27.65 3.59
N PHE A 5 57.61 27.21 4.81
CA PHE A 5 57.01 25.91 5.12
C PHE A 5 55.50 26.02 4.95
N ARG A 6 55.03 26.00 3.69
CA ARG A 6 53.59 25.92 3.39
C ARG A 6 53.10 24.53 3.80
N ARG A 7 52.53 24.44 5.01
CA ARG A 7 51.83 23.26 5.51
C ARG A 7 50.60 23.03 4.63
N GLU A 8 50.65 22.03 3.76
CA GLU A 8 49.44 21.48 3.16
C GLU A 8 48.61 20.86 4.28
N THR A 9 47.46 21.46 4.57
CA THR A 9 46.47 20.87 5.46
C THR A 9 45.88 19.62 4.79
N PRO A 10 45.84 18.46 5.48
CA PRO A 10 45.21 17.29 4.90
C PRO A 10 43.70 17.56 4.76
N ARG A 11 43.25 17.72 3.51
CA ARG A 11 41.82 17.71 3.17
C ARG A 11 41.23 16.38 3.63
N THR A 12 40.47 16.41 4.72
CA THR A 12 39.64 15.28 5.15
C THR A 12 38.66 14.99 4.01
N LYS A 13 38.93 13.94 3.24
CA LYS A 13 37.97 13.40 2.28
C LYS A 13 36.81 12.86 3.09
N ASN A 14 35.75 13.65 3.25
CA ASN A 14 34.44 13.15 3.66
C ASN A 14 34.04 12.10 2.62
N LYS A 15 34.33 10.82 2.91
CA LYS A 15 33.73 9.73 2.16
C LYS A 15 32.22 9.89 2.35
N PRO A 16 31.41 10.07 1.30
CA PRO A 16 29.98 10.05 1.47
C PRO A 16 29.65 8.71 2.14
N LEU A 17 28.95 8.77 3.28
CA LEU A 17 28.43 7.58 3.94
C LEU A 17 27.66 6.81 2.88
N SER A 18 28.17 5.62 2.51
CA SER A 18 27.43 4.73 1.63
C SER A 18 26.08 4.47 2.29
N PRO A 19 24.96 4.58 1.55
CA PRO A 19 23.67 4.24 2.12
C PRO A 19 23.75 2.82 2.69
N LEU A 20 23.29 2.63 3.93
CA LEU A 20 23.34 1.33 4.63
C LEU A 20 22.56 0.24 3.88
N LEU A 21 21.66 0.63 2.97
CA LEU A 21 20.83 -0.25 2.17
C LEU A 21 21.05 0.01 0.68
N SER A 22 21.14 -1.07 -0.09
CA SER A 22 21.13 -1.01 -1.55
C SER A 22 19.75 -0.58 -2.09
N PRO A 23 19.66 0.01 -3.29
CA PRO A 23 18.40 0.52 -3.85
C PRO A 23 17.26 -0.52 -3.91
N TRP A 24 17.59 -1.80 -4.10
CA TRP A 24 16.62 -2.90 -4.13
C TRP A 24 16.17 -3.37 -2.75
N GLN A 25 16.96 -3.11 -1.71
CA GLN A 25 16.62 -3.46 -0.33
C GLN A 25 15.62 -2.49 0.30
N ILE A 26 15.51 -1.25 -0.21
CA ILE A 26 14.62 -0.23 0.35
C ILE A 26 13.14 -0.67 0.30
N PRO A 27 12.59 -1.12 -0.85
CA PRO A 27 11.19 -1.59 -0.90
C PRO A 27 10.98 -2.83 -0.03
N VAL A 28 11.93 -3.78 -0.02
CA VAL A 28 11.84 -5.01 0.77
C VAL A 28 11.81 -4.70 2.26
N ALA A 29 12.72 -3.84 2.74
CA ALA A 29 12.75 -3.41 4.13
C ALA A 29 11.48 -2.62 4.51
N GLY A 30 10.94 -1.83 3.59
CA GLY A 30 9.66 -1.13 3.77
C GLY A 30 8.48 -2.09 3.94
N PHE A 31 8.36 -3.10 3.07
CA PHE A 31 7.32 -4.13 3.17
C PHE A 31 7.45 -4.95 4.45
N LEU A 32 8.66 -5.40 4.80
CA LEU A 32 8.89 -6.10 6.06
C LEU A 32 8.55 -5.24 7.28
N GLY A 33 8.96 -3.97 7.26
CA GLY A 33 8.64 -3.02 8.33
C GLY A 33 7.14 -2.80 8.49
N LEU A 34 6.40 -2.68 7.37
CA LEU A 34 4.94 -2.57 7.37
C LEU A 34 4.29 -3.81 7.99
N ILE A 35 4.73 -5.02 7.58
CA ILE A 35 4.22 -6.29 8.10
C ILE A 35 4.46 -6.42 9.61
N PHE A 36 5.70 -6.21 10.07
CA PHE A 36 5.98 -6.33 11.50
C PHE A 36 5.25 -5.29 12.34
N LEU A 37 5.11 -4.07 11.82
CA LEU A 37 4.35 -3.01 12.48
C LEU A 37 2.85 -3.37 12.57
N GLY A 38 2.25 -3.82 11.47
CA GLY A 38 0.85 -4.23 11.44
C GLY A 38 0.58 -5.43 12.34
N ALA A 39 1.42 -6.46 12.29
CA ALA A 39 1.34 -7.62 13.17
C ALA A 39 1.39 -7.22 14.66
N PHE A 40 2.30 -6.31 15.02
CA PHE A 40 2.38 -5.81 16.39
C PHE A 40 1.11 -5.03 16.78
N LEU A 41 0.62 -4.14 15.92
CA LEU A 41 -0.60 -3.37 16.17
C LEU A 41 -1.82 -4.29 16.31
N LEU A 42 -1.99 -5.28 15.43
CA LEU A 42 -3.08 -6.27 15.50
C LEU A 42 -3.04 -7.09 16.79
N CYS A 43 -1.85 -7.46 17.27
CA CYS A 43 -1.68 -8.20 18.51
C CYS A 43 -1.92 -7.32 19.76
N ALA A 44 -1.57 -6.03 19.69
CA ALA A 44 -1.60 -5.13 20.83
C ALA A 44 -3.03 -4.75 21.28
N PHE A 45 -3.99 -4.71 20.37
CA PHE A 45 -5.37 -4.35 20.69
C PHE A 45 -6.23 -5.58 21.01
N PRO A 46 -7.11 -5.50 22.03
CA PRO A 46 -8.01 -6.60 22.35
C PRO A 46 -9.07 -6.79 21.26
N THR A 47 -9.46 -8.04 21.10
CA THR A 47 -10.62 -8.47 20.30
C THR A 47 -11.93 -8.12 21.03
N PRO A 48 -13.07 -8.04 20.33
CA PRO A 48 -14.37 -7.79 20.95
C PRO A 48 -14.74 -8.81 22.04
N GLY A 49 -14.20 -10.04 21.96
CA GLY A 49 -14.40 -11.10 22.96
C GLY A 49 -13.51 -11.00 24.20
N GLY A 50 -12.69 -9.95 24.34
CA GLY A 50 -11.81 -9.72 25.50
C GLY A 50 -10.48 -10.49 25.46
N GLY A 51 -10.19 -11.23 24.38
CA GLY A 51 -8.90 -11.88 24.14
C GLY A 51 -7.97 -11.06 23.24
N HIS A 52 -6.77 -11.57 22.99
CA HIS A 52 -5.81 -11.01 22.02
C HIS A 52 -5.55 -11.99 20.89
N LEU A 53 -5.24 -11.48 19.70
CA LEU A 53 -4.79 -12.31 18.59
C LEU A 53 -3.38 -12.83 18.89
N SER A 54 -3.12 -14.11 18.62
CA SER A 54 -1.77 -14.66 18.71
C SER A 54 -0.83 -13.89 17.78
N PHE A 55 0.41 -13.65 18.19
CA PHE A 55 1.38 -12.95 17.35
C PHE A 55 1.61 -13.65 16.00
N ILE A 56 1.56 -14.99 15.97
CA ILE A 56 1.71 -15.75 14.73
C ILE A 56 0.51 -15.51 13.80
N ASP A 57 -0.70 -15.50 14.33
CA ASP A 57 -1.91 -15.24 13.55
C ASP A 57 -1.93 -13.79 13.05
N ALA A 58 -1.54 -12.85 13.91
CA ALA A 58 -1.40 -11.43 13.57
C ALA A 58 -0.36 -11.22 12.46
N LEU A 59 0.79 -11.89 12.54
CA LEU A 59 1.84 -11.83 11.52
C LEU A 59 1.37 -12.42 10.19
N PHE A 60 0.65 -13.53 10.23
CA PHE A 60 0.07 -14.13 9.03
C PHE A 60 -0.95 -13.20 8.36
N MET A 61 -1.91 -12.67 9.13
CA MET A 61 -2.93 -11.76 8.60
C MET A 61 -2.31 -10.46 8.07
N SER A 62 -1.34 -9.89 8.78
CA SER A 62 -0.63 -8.69 8.35
C SER A 62 0.17 -8.90 7.05
N THR A 63 0.83 -10.06 6.93
CA THR A 63 1.50 -10.46 5.68
C THR A 63 0.49 -10.60 4.54
N SER A 64 -0.65 -11.25 4.81
CA SER A 64 -1.72 -11.46 3.85
C SER A 64 -2.36 -10.15 3.38
N ALA A 65 -2.56 -9.20 4.30
CA ALA A 65 -3.07 -7.85 4.01
C ALA A 65 -2.08 -7.03 3.20
N THR A 66 -0.82 -6.98 3.62
CA THR A 66 0.24 -6.22 2.95
C THR A 66 0.56 -6.77 1.55
N CYS A 67 0.54 -8.10 1.39
CA CYS A 67 0.71 -8.76 0.09
C CYS A 67 -0.59 -8.88 -0.69
N VAL A 68 -1.71 -8.44 -0.12
CA VAL A 68 -3.01 -8.33 -0.81
C VAL A 68 -3.52 -9.70 -1.27
N THR A 69 -3.34 -10.74 -0.45
CA THR A 69 -3.69 -12.13 -0.79
C THR A 69 -5.06 -12.59 -0.30
N GLY A 70 -5.61 -11.97 0.75
CA GLY A 70 -6.99 -12.23 1.21
C GLY A 70 -7.21 -13.46 2.07
N LEU A 71 -6.14 -14.02 2.62
CA LEU A 71 -6.23 -15.12 3.58
C LEU A 71 -6.40 -14.56 4.99
N SER A 72 -7.48 -14.95 5.65
CA SER A 72 -7.75 -14.66 7.06
C SER A 72 -7.83 -15.96 7.87
N LEU A 73 -7.32 -15.94 9.09
CA LEU A 73 -7.41 -17.06 10.04
C LEU A 73 -8.64 -16.96 10.96
N ILE A 74 -9.27 -15.78 10.99
CA ILE A 74 -10.45 -15.46 11.79
C ILE A 74 -11.51 -14.75 10.94
N ASP A 75 -12.74 -14.70 11.45
CA ASP A 75 -13.77 -13.84 10.87
C ASP A 75 -13.52 -12.38 11.30
N ILE A 76 -13.15 -11.54 10.32
CA ILE A 76 -12.76 -10.14 10.55
C ILE A 76 -13.93 -9.29 11.03
N GLY A 77 -15.14 -9.58 10.54
CA GLY A 77 -16.33 -8.80 10.89
C GLY A 77 -16.72 -8.97 12.36
N THR A 78 -16.53 -10.17 12.91
CA THR A 78 -16.99 -10.53 14.25
C THR A 78 -15.89 -10.61 15.30
N GLN A 79 -14.68 -11.07 14.91
CA GLN A 79 -13.59 -11.35 15.85
C GLN A 79 -12.53 -10.24 15.90
N LEU A 80 -12.46 -9.38 14.89
CA LEU A 80 -11.52 -8.26 14.88
C LEU A 80 -12.19 -7.00 15.42
N SER A 81 -11.50 -6.28 16.31
CA SER A 81 -12.01 -5.00 16.81
C SER A 81 -12.01 -3.96 15.71
N GLY A 82 -12.82 -2.89 15.83
CA GLY A 82 -12.81 -1.80 14.85
C GLY A 82 -11.42 -1.18 14.64
N TRP A 83 -10.59 -1.15 15.70
CA TRP A 83 -9.19 -0.77 15.59
C TRP A 83 -8.37 -1.76 14.75
N GLY A 84 -8.52 -3.06 14.97
CA GLY A 84 -7.86 -4.08 14.16
C GLY A 84 -8.31 -4.04 12.70
N GLN A 85 -9.60 -3.82 12.43
CA GLN A 85 -10.13 -3.66 11.07
C GLN A 85 -9.50 -2.46 10.37
N LEU A 86 -9.29 -1.34 11.08
CA LEU A 86 -8.61 -0.17 10.54
C LEU A 86 -7.13 -0.43 10.24
N VAL A 87 -6.42 -1.14 11.13
CA VAL A 87 -5.02 -1.55 10.90
C VAL A 87 -4.93 -2.41 9.64
N LEU A 88 -5.78 -3.44 9.55
CA LEU A 88 -5.82 -4.35 8.41
C LEU A 88 -6.12 -3.59 7.10
N LEU A 89 -7.09 -2.67 7.14
CA LEU A 89 -7.44 -1.82 6.00
C LEU A 89 -6.28 -0.92 5.56
N ALA A 90 -5.53 -0.36 6.52
CA ALA A 90 -4.35 0.45 6.24
C ALA A 90 -3.22 -0.39 5.59
N GLU A 91 -3.02 -1.63 6.04
CA GLU A 91 -2.06 -2.54 5.42
C GLU A 91 -2.44 -2.91 3.99
N ILE A 92 -3.73 -3.18 3.75
CA ILE A 92 -4.26 -3.42 2.39
C ILE A 92 -3.96 -2.21 1.49
N GLN A 93 -4.28 -1.00 1.96
CA GLN A 93 -4.08 0.22 1.18
C GLN A 93 -2.60 0.45 0.85
N LEU A 94 -1.73 0.38 1.87
CA LEU A 94 -0.31 0.64 1.71
C LEU A 94 0.39 -0.45 0.88
N GLY A 95 0.01 -1.71 1.09
CA GLY A 95 0.49 -2.85 0.32
C GLY A 95 0.06 -2.77 -1.14
N GLY A 96 -1.23 -2.54 -1.39
CA GLY A 96 -1.81 -2.39 -2.74
C GLY A 96 -1.17 -1.24 -3.51
N LEU A 97 -1.05 -0.06 -2.92
CA LEU A 97 -0.34 1.09 -3.51
C LEU A 97 1.13 0.76 -3.80
N GLY A 98 1.82 0.08 -2.88
CA GLY A 98 3.20 -0.35 -3.05
C GLY A 98 3.38 -1.24 -4.28
N ILE A 99 2.56 -2.29 -4.41
CA ILE A 99 2.61 -3.22 -5.54
C ILE A 99 2.28 -2.51 -6.86
N MET A 100 1.25 -1.65 -6.89
CA MET A 100 0.88 -0.88 -8.08
C MET A 100 2.00 0.05 -8.56
N ILE A 101 2.65 0.77 -7.64
CA ILE A 101 3.75 1.70 -7.97
C ILE A 101 4.96 0.92 -8.50
N ILE A 102 5.37 -0.15 -7.80
CA ILE A 102 6.51 -0.99 -8.22
C ILE A 102 6.25 -1.59 -9.60
N SER A 103 5.05 -2.14 -9.82
CA SER A 103 4.67 -2.73 -11.11
C SER A 103 4.66 -1.70 -12.23
N THR A 104 4.11 -0.51 -11.99
CA THR A 104 4.09 0.58 -12.97
C THR A 104 5.51 1.04 -13.34
N VAL A 105 6.37 1.22 -12.34
CA VAL A 105 7.78 1.60 -12.57
C VAL A 105 8.51 0.51 -13.35
N LEU A 106 8.30 -0.77 -13.02
CA LEU A 106 8.88 -1.90 -13.74
C LEU A 106 8.42 -1.94 -15.19
N LEU A 107 7.12 -1.79 -15.45
CA LEU A 107 6.57 -1.70 -16.81
C LEU A 107 7.14 -0.52 -17.59
N MET A 108 7.32 0.64 -16.95
CA MET A 108 7.98 1.80 -17.57
C MET A 108 9.45 1.54 -17.90
N MET A 109 10.16 0.79 -17.07
CA MET A 109 11.55 0.40 -17.35
C MET A 109 11.64 -0.55 -18.55
N LEU A 110 10.74 -1.53 -18.64
CA LEU A 110 10.66 -2.47 -19.76
C LEU A 110 10.22 -1.77 -21.06
N GLY A 111 9.16 -0.95 -20.99
CA GLY A 111 8.61 -0.21 -22.14
C GLY A 111 9.54 0.88 -22.69
N ARG A 112 10.48 1.39 -21.87
CA ARG A 112 11.53 2.32 -22.34
C ARG A 112 12.45 1.70 -23.38
N GLY A 113 12.61 0.38 -23.43
CA GLY A 113 13.39 -0.31 -24.47
C GLY A 113 12.80 -0.17 -25.89
N LEU A 114 11.47 -0.09 -26.02
CA LEU A 114 10.76 -0.01 -27.31
C LEU A 114 10.69 1.43 -27.87
N SER A 115 10.88 2.46 -27.03
CA SER A 115 10.72 3.89 -27.37
C SER A 115 12.05 4.63 -27.65
N LEU A 116 13.22 4.00 -27.50
CA LEU A 116 14.50 4.70 -27.72
C LEU A 116 14.68 5.19 -29.17
N ARG A 117 14.06 4.54 -30.16
CA ARG A 117 14.06 5.02 -31.56
C ARG A 117 13.19 6.26 -31.79
N SER A 118 12.17 6.52 -30.95
CA SER A 118 11.27 7.68 -31.09
C SER A 118 11.64 8.88 -30.22
N ARG A 119 12.55 8.72 -29.25
CA ARG A 119 13.00 9.81 -28.36
C ARG A 119 14.19 10.63 -28.87
N MET A 120 14.99 10.13 -29.81
CA MET A 120 16.13 10.88 -30.39
C MET A 120 15.71 12.13 -31.20
N ARG A 121 14.41 12.38 -31.42
CA ARG A 121 13.88 13.60 -32.05
C ARG A 121 13.23 14.60 -31.08
N VAL A 122 13.15 14.30 -29.79
CA VAL A 122 12.50 15.17 -28.77
C VAL A 122 13.46 15.48 -27.61
N GLN A 123 14.77 15.43 -27.88
CA GLN A 123 15.79 15.56 -26.85
C GLN A 123 16.07 17.03 -26.46
N ASP A 124 15.52 18.00 -27.20
CA ASP A 124 15.72 19.43 -26.96
C ASP A 124 14.62 20.11 -26.12
N THR A 125 13.57 19.40 -25.69
CA THR A 125 12.44 20.03 -24.95
C THR A 125 12.07 19.34 -23.63
N TYR A 126 12.78 18.26 -23.25
CA TYR A 126 12.46 17.51 -22.02
C TYR A 126 13.17 18.10 -20.79
N THR A 127 12.61 19.18 -20.26
CA THR A 127 13.03 19.87 -19.01
C THR A 127 12.78 19.04 -17.73
N TYR A 128 12.21 17.82 -17.82
CA TYR A 128 11.83 17.03 -16.64
C TYR A 128 12.73 15.78 -16.48
N GLY A 129 13.63 15.81 -15.49
CA GLY A 129 14.51 14.69 -15.16
C GLY A 129 13.77 13.44 -14.63
N PRO A 130 14.49 12.30 -14.45
CA PRO A 130 13.90 11.02 -14.04
C PRO A 130 13.06 11.06 -12.76
N THR A 131 13.40 11.96 -11.82
CA THR A 131 12.71 12.16 -10.53
C THR A 131 11.33 12.79 -10.68
N ALA A 132 11.18 13.77 -11.57
CA ALA A 132 9.90 14.43 -11.85
C ALA A 132 8.89 13.43 -12.48
N GLN A 133 9.39 12.47 -13.26
CA GLN A 133 8.57 11.42 -13.84
C GLN A 133 8.06 10.43 -12.78
N LEU A 134 8.89 10.07 -11.79
CA LEU A 134 8.49 9.20 -10.68
C LEU A 134 7.40 9.85 -9.81
N HIS A 135 7.57 11.13 -9.45
CA HIS A 135 6.57 11.84 -8.66
C HIS A 135 5.20 11.90 -9.36
N ARG A 136 5.19 12.10 -10.69
CA ARG A 136 3.96 12.09 -11.48
C ARG A 136 3.26 10.73 -11.44
N VAL A 137 4.03 9.63 -11.51
CA VAL A 137 3.49 8.26 -11.44
C VAL A 137 2.87 8.00 -10.07
N ILE A 138 3.60 8.30 -8.98
CA ILE A 138 3.09 8.11 -7.61
C ILE A 138 1.80 8.91 -7.42
N LYS A 139 1.79 10.19 -7.82
CA LYS A 139 0.59 11.04 -7.71
C LYS A 139 -0.58 10.50 -8.53
N ALA A 140 -0.32 10.01 -9.74
CA ALA A 140 -1.36 9.44 -10.59
C ALA A 140 -1.97 8.18 -9.97
N VAL A 141 -1.14 7.25 -9.48
CA VAL A 141 -1.60 6.01 -8.83
C VAL A 141 -2.41 6.32 -7.57
N VAL A 142 -1.91 7.19 -6.70
CA VAL A 142 -2.62 7.55 -5.46
C VAL A 142 -3.96 8.23 -5.78
N LEU A 143 -3.98 9.20 -6.70
CA LEU A 143 -5.21 9.92 -7.03
C LEU A 143 -6.23 9.02 -7.72
N SER A 144 -5.80 8.16 -8.66
CA SER A 144 -6.71 7.22 -9.33
C SER A 144 -7.31 6.25 -8.31
N THR A 145 -6.47 5.73 -7.40
CA THR A 145 -6.89 4.80 -6.35
C THR A 145 -7.99 5.42 -5.48
N LEU A 146 -7.75 6.61 -4.92
CA LEU A 146 -8.73 7.29 -4.09
C LEU A 146 -10.04 7.59 -4.82
N VAL A 147 -9.98 7.92 -6.11
CA VAL A 147 -11.19 8.17 -6.92
C VAL A 147 -12.01 6.89 -7.06
N PHE A 148 -11.39 5.78 -7.47
CA PHE A 148 -12.10 4.52 -7.66
C PHE A 148 -12.62 3.93 -6.34
N GLU A 149 -11.83 4.02 -5.25
CA GLU A 149 -12.25 3.59 -3.92
C GLU A 149 -13.43 4.41 -3.41
N THR A 150 -13.40 5.74 -3.60
CA THR A 150 -14.52 6.61 -3.20
C THR A 150 -15.78 6.29 -3.99
N LEU A 151 -15.67 6.11 -5.32
CA LEU A 151 -16.81 5.74 -6.16
C LEU A 151 -17.39 4.37 -5.77
N GLY A 152 -16.53 3.36 -5.59
CA GLY A 152 -16.94 2.04 -5.14
C GLY A 152 -17.59 2.06 -3.76
N ALA A 153 -17.01 2.83 -2.82
CA ALA A 153 -17.55 2.97 -1.48
C ALA A 153 -18.92 3.65 -1.49
N LEU A 154 -19.14 4.67 -2.33
CA LEU A 154 -20.44 5.33 -2.49
C LEU A 154 -21.49 4.38 -3.06
N LEU A 155 -21.15 3.60 -4.10
CA LEU A 155 -22.06 2.62 -4.68
C LEU A 155 -22.45 1.56 -3.66
N LEU A 156 -21.47 0.94 -3.00
CA LEU A 156 -21.72 -0.05 -1.95
C LEU A 156 -22.50 0.55 -0.78
N PHE A 157 -22.25 1.80 -0.42
CA PHE A 157 -22.96 2.48 0.66
C PHE A 157 -24.44 2.66 0.37
N ILE A 158 -24.80 3.04 -0.86
CA ILE A 158 -26.22 3.14 -1.29
C ILE A 158 -26.92 1.80 -1.05
N ARG A 159 -26.26 0.69 -1.36
CA ARG A 159 -26.85 -0.63 -1.16
C ARG A 159 -26.90 -1.06 0.30
N PHE A 160 -25.80 -0.91 1.05
CA PHE A 160 -25.71 -1.34 2.44
C PHE A 160 -26.54 -0.49 3.39
N SER A 161 -26.69 0.81 3.13
CA SER A 161 -27.52 1.70 3.96
C SER A 161 -29.00 1.28 4.02
N SER A 162 -29.48 0.49 3.06
CA SER A 162 -30.83 -0.10 3.10
C SER A 162 -30.97 -1.29 4.06
N GLN A 163 -29.87 -1.90 4.49
CA GLN A 163 -29.86 -3.16 5.26
C GLN A 163 -29.26 -3.03 6.65
N MET A 164 -28.38 -2.04 6.88
CA MET A 164 -27.66 -1.87 8.13
C MET A 164 -27.61 -0.40 8.55
N ASN A 165 -27.33 -0.17 9.84
CA ASN A 165 -27.20 1.17 10.40
C ASN A 165 -26.17 2.01 9.62
N PHE A 166 -26.40 3.31 9.54
CA PHE A 166 -25.57 4.25 8.76
C PHE A 166 -24.05 4.07 9.01
N GLN A 167 -23.64 3.97 10.28
CA GLN A 167 -22.23 3.80 10.64
C GLN A 167 -21.67 2.45 10.15
N ALA A 168 -22.41 1.36 10.33
CA ALA A 168 -22.01 0.03 9.88
C ALA A 168 -21.94 -0.03 8.35
N ALA A 169 -22.89 0.62 7.65
CA ALA A 169 -22.91 0.73 6.21
C ALA A 169 -21.68 1.48 5.69
N ALA A 170 -21.32 2.60 6.32
CA ALA A 170 -20.17 3.42 5.91
C ALA A 170 -18.83 2.69 6.11
N VAL A 171 -18.66 2.01 7.25
CA VAL A 171 -17.45 1.23 7.51
C VAL A 171 -17.36 0.04 6.56
N SER A 172 -18.46 -0.69 6.37
CA SER A 172 -18.50 -1.86 5.49
C SER A 172 -18.29 -1.46 4.02
N SER A 173 -18.90 -0.38 3.55
CA SER A 173 -18.74 0.05 2.16
C SER A 173 -17.32 0.51 1.87
N LEU A 174 -16.70 1.27 2.78
CA LEU A 174 -15.32 1.72 2.64
C LEU A 174 -14.34 0.55 2.68
N PHE A 175 -14.50 -0.36 3.65
CA PHE A 175 -13.63 -1.51 3.80
C PHE A 175 -13.64 -2.39 2.55
N HIS A 176 -14.84 -2.74 2.06
CA HIS A 176 -14.98 -3.59 0.89
C HIS A 176 -14.57 -2.89 -0.41
N ALA A 177 -14.76 -1.57 -0.55
CA ALA A 177 -14.30 -0.83 -1.73
C ALA A 177 -12.77 -0.82 -1.85
N ILE A 178 -12.06 -0.53 -0.75
CA ILE A 178 -10.60 -0.56 -0.70
C ILE A 178 -10.09 -1.98 -0.94
N SER A 179 -10.68 -2.97 -0.26
CA SER A 179 -10.31 -4.38 -0.43
C SER A 179 -10.50 -4.84 -1.87
N ALA A 180 -11.65 -4.52 -2.49
CA ALA A 180 -11.93 -4.87 -3.89
C ALA A 180 -10.98 -4.17 -4.85
N PHE A 181 -10.76 -2.85 -4.71
CA PHE A 181 -9.88 -2.10 -5.61
C PHE A 181 -8.43 -2.54 -5.51
N CYS A 182 -7.94 -2.81 -4.29
CA CYS A 182 -6.61 -3.37 -4.09
C CYS A 182 -6.51 -4.83 -4.56
N ASN A 183 -7.62 -5.54 -4.78
CA ASN A 183 -7.70 -6.99 -5.01
C ASN A 183 -7.30 -7.82 -3.78
N ALA A 184 -7.58 -7.29 -2.59
CA ALA A 184 -7.15 -7.86 -1.33
C ALA A 184 -7.96 -9.07 -0.88
N GLY A 185 -9.20 -9.23 -1.34
CA GLY A 185 -10.03 -10.39 -1.00
C GLY A 185 -10.51 -10.47 0.45
N PHE A 186 -10.18 -9.49 1.29
CA PHE A 186 -10.68 -9.40 2.66
C PHE A 186 -12.12 -8.86 2.69
N GLY A 187 -12.96 -9.40 3.57
CA GLY A 187 -14.33 -8.94 3.77
C GLY A 187 -14.70 -8.90 5.24
N LEU A 188 -15.63 -8.00 5.59
CA LEU A 188 -16.28 -7.98 6.90
C LEU A 188 -17.47 -8.94 6.97
N PHE A 189 -17.95 -9.42 5.82
CA PHE A 189 -19.02 -10.41 5.77
C PHE A 189 -18.44 -11.81 5.86
N ALA A 190 -18.90 -12.59 6.84
CA ALA A 190 -18.46 -13.95 7.08
C ALA A 190 -18.71 -14.91 5.91
N ASP A 191 -19.70 -14.59 5.08
CA ASP A 191 -20.10 -15.38 3.91
C ASP A 191 -19.40 -14.94 2.61
N SER A 192 -18.41 -14.04 2.68
CA SER A 192 -17.65 -13.57 1.51
C SER A 192 -18.54 -13.16 0.33
N PHE A 193 -19.63 -12.42 0.60
CA PHE A 193 -20.60 -11.96 -0.40
C PHE A 193 -21.47 -13.04 -1.05
N ILE A 194 -21.50 -14.27 -0.56
CA ILE A 194 -22.40 -15.30 -1.08
C ILE A 194 -23.87 -14.83 -1.03
N SER A 195 -24.28 -14.12 0.03
CA SER A 195 -25.62 -13.51 0.13
C SER A 195 -25.92 -12.45 -0.94
N TYR A 196 -24.90 -11.84 -1.55
CA TYR A 196 -25.01 -10.80 -2.56
C TYR A 196 -24.80 -11.33 -3.99
N GLN A 197 -24.70 -12.65 -4.19
CA GLN A 197 -24.39 -13.25 -5.50
C GLN A 197 -25.32 -12.81 -6.64
N ALA A 198 -26.59 -12.50 -6.32
CA ALA A 198 -27.61 -12.10 -7.29
C ALA A 198 -27.81 -10.57 -7.36
N ASP A 199 -27.05 -9.80 -6.58
CA ASP A 199 -27.21 -8.36 -6.48
C ASP A 199 -26.44 -7.65 -7.61
N PRO A 200 -27.14 -7.04 -8.58
CA PRO A 200 -26.48 -6.45 -9.74
C PRO A 200 -25.64 -5.23 -9.39
N LEU A 201 -25.92 -4.56 -8.26
CA LEU A 201 -25.18 -3.37 -7.86
C LEU A 201 -23.86 -3.73 -7.18
N VAL A 202 -23.82 -4.82 -6.41
CA VAL A 202 -22.59 -5.31 -5.77
C VAL A 202 -21.66 -5.99 -6.78
N ASN A 203 -22.21 -6.60 -7.83
CA ASN A 203 -21.44 -7.32 -8.85
C ASN A 203 -20.96 -6.45 -10.03
N LEU A 204 -21.28 -5.16 -10.05
CA LEU A 204 -20.88 -4.22 -11.11
C LEU A 204 -19.43 -3.77 -10.95
#